data_AF-A0A2N1DG43-F1
#
_entry.id   AF-A0A2N1DG43-F1
#
_cell.length_a   1.000
_cell.length_b   1.000
_cell.length_c   1.000
_cell.angle_alpha   90.00
_cell.angle_beta   90.00
_cell.angle_gamma   90.00
#
_symmetry.space_group_name_H-M   'P 1'
#
loop_
_entity.id
_entity.type
_entity.pdbx_description
1 polymer ?
#
loop_
_entity_poly.entity_id
_entity_poly.type
_entity_poly.pdbx_seq_one_letter_code
_entity_poly.pdbx_strand_id
1 'polypeptide(L)'
;MQLVSNPFQAMKDIFVKPNQVFATISEAHNWSWIPFICIAVIGALPIYMYFNFVDFSWYTELMVQAMAGDLSPAEQNVFRNVMADQSQSLWTGVFGSVFMLLVSNAIMALYLNIVTKADEECVQGYTDWYGFSWWVSIPVIVSSVMGVLVVLVAQDTQLSPVSMAPTSFAFIFSVEMNSSWASLMQAIRLESLWVMYLTAVGLTQWTRLPVKKTYIIAIAPYLLIWASWALFIVL
;
A
#
# COMPACT_ATOMS: atom_id res chain seq x y z
N MET A 1 -7.42 -24.00 -21.45
CA MET A 1 -7.66 -23.28 -20.17
C MET A 1 -8.83 -22.33 -20.39
N GLN A 2 -9.74 -22.17 -19.43
CA GLN A 2 -10.83 -21.21 -19.57
C GLN A 2 -10.25 -19.80 -19.41
N LEU A 3 -10.31 -19.01 -20.49
CA LEU A 3 -9.79 -17.64 -20.49
C LEU A 3 -10.62 -16.76 -19.58
N VAL A 4 -9.97 -15.83 -18.87
CA VAL A 4 -10.66 -14.83 -18.06
C VAL A 4 -11.35 -13.85 -19.01
N SER A 5 -12.66 -13.66 -18.85
CA SER A 5 -13.48 -12.98 -19.87
C SER A 5 -13.55 -11.46 -19.72
N ASN A 6 -13.31 -10.95 -18.51
CA ASN A 6 -13.44 -9.52 -18.18
C ASN A 6 -12.59 -9.15 -16.94
N PRO A 7 -12.29 -7.86 -16.73
CA PRO A 7 -11.41 -7.43 -15.63
C PRO A 7 -11.99 -7.67 -14.23
N PHE A 8 -13.31 -7.68 -14.04
CA PHE A 8 -13.91 -7.99 -12.74
C PHE A 8 -13.73 -9.46 -12.37
N GLN A 9 -13.89 -10.36 -13.34
CA GLN A 9 -13.55 -11.76 -13.18
C GLN A 9 -12.05 -11.91 -12.85
N ALA A 10 -11.17 -11.19 -13.56
CA ALA A 10 -9.73 -11.20 -13.29
C ALA A 10 -9.39 -10.79 -11.85
N MET A 11 -10.02 -9.73 -11.32
CA MET A 11 -9.78 -9.27 -9.95
C MET A 11 -10.16 -10.32 -8.89
N LYS A 12 -11.21 -11.11 -9.14
CA LYS A 12 -11.60 -12.21 -8.25
C LYS A 12 -10.69 -13.42 -8.42
N ASP A 13 -10.42 -13.79 -9.68
CA ASP A 13 -9.67 -15.00 -10.00
C ASP A 13 -8.17 -14.85 -9.66
N ILE A 14 -7.63 -13.63 -9.53
CA ILE A 14 -6.22 -13.41 -9.20
C ILE A 14 -5.82 -14.02 -7.85
N PHE A 15 -6.76 -14.12 -6.91
CA PHE A 15 -6.51 -14.68 -5.59
C PHE A 15 -6.34 -16.20 -5.60
N VAL A 16 -6.92 -16.90 -6.58
CA VAL A 16 -7.00 -18.38 -6.61
C VAL A 16 -6.29 -18.96 -7.83
N LYS A 17 -6.30 -18.25 -8.95
CA LYS A 17 -5.77 -18.65 -10.27
C LYS A 17 -4.91 -17.54 -10.89
N PRO A 18 -3.90 -17.00 -10.18
CA PRO A 18 -3.12 -15.84 -10.66
C PRO A 18 -2.42 -16.10 -11.99
N ASN A 19 -1.91 -17.33 -12.24
CA ASN A 19 -1.25 -17.66 -13.50
C ASN A 19 -2.16 -17.40 -14.72
N GLN A 20 -3.43 -17.79 -14.65
CA GLN A 20 -4.38 -17.59 -15.75
C GLN A 20 -4.73 -16.11 -15.94
N VAL A 21 -4.82 -15.36 -14.84
CA VAL A 21 -5.03 -13.92 -14.89
C VAL A 21 -3.85 -13.25 -15.60
N PHE A 22 -2.61 -13.46 -15.13
CA PHE A 22 -1.41 -12.84 -15.71
C PHE A 22 -1.20 -13.22 -17.18
N ALA A 23 -1.49 -14.46 -17.58
CA ALA A 23 -1.46 -14.87 -18.98
C ALA A 23 -2.54 -14.19 -19.83
N THR A 24 -3.69 -13.82 -19.24
CA THR A 24 -4.74 -13.09 -19.98
C THR A 24 -4.39 -11.60 -20.09
N ILE A 25 -3.92 -10.99 -19.01
CA ILE A 25 -3.68 -9.54 -18.96
C ILE A 25 -2.40 -9.10 -19.67
N SER A 26 -1.52 -10.02 -20.10
CA SER A 26 -0.40 -9.68 -20.99
C SER A 26 -0.86 -9.18 -22.36
N GLU A 27 -2.05 -9.58 -22.80
CA GLU A 27 -2.63 -9.21 -24.09
C GLU A 27 -3.82 -8.25 -23.95
N ALA A 28 -4.38 -8.10 -22.74
CA ALA A 28 -5.56 -7.29 -22.51
C ALA A 28 -5.20 -5.80 -22.31
N HIS A 29 -5.60 -4.96 -23.25
CA HIS A 29 -5.39 -3.51 -23.17
C HIS A 29 -6.40 -2.83 -22.23
N ASN A 30 -5.94 -1.80 -21.51
CA ASN A 30 -6.76 -0.92 -20.64
C ASN A 30 -7.45 -1.59 -19.44
N TRP A 31 -7.28 -2.90 -19.22
CA TRP A 31 -7.92 -3.59 -18.11
C TRP A 31 -7.44 -3.11 -16.74
N SER A 32 -6.20 -2.62 -16.65
CA SER A 32 -5.61 -2.10 -15.41
C SER A 32 -6.29 -0.84 -14.84
N TRP A 33 -7.11 -0.13 -15.63
CA TRP A 33 -7.93 0.97 -15.10
C TRP A 33 -8.91 0.49 -14.03
N ILE A 34 -9.40 -0.74 -14.13
CA ILE A 34 -10.35 -1.31 -13.16
C ILE A 34 -9.69 -1.51 -11.79
N PRO A 35 -8.60 -2.27 -11.62
CA PRO A 35 -7.93 -2.37 -10.33
C PRO A 35 -7.40 -1.02 -9.84
N PHE A 36 -6.94 -0.13 -10.73
CA PHE A 36 -6.56 1.23 -10.35
C PHE A 36 -7.71 1.99 -9.65
N ILE A 37 -8.89 2.09 -10.29
CA ILE A 37 -10.03 2.80 -9.72
C ILE A 37 -10.50 2.12 -8.43
N CYS A 38 -10.58 0.79 -8.40
CA CYS A 38 -10.98 0.05 -7.22
C CYS A 38 -10.03 0.28 -6.03
N ILE A 39 -8.72 0.20 -6.26
CA ILE A 39 -7.71 0.41 -5.22
C ILE A 39 -7.72 1.88 -4.76
N ALA A 40 -7.84 2.84 -5.67
CA ALA A 40 -7.88 4.26 -5.31
C ALA A 40 -9.10 4.60 -4.45
N VAL A 41 -10.30 4.15 -4.86
CA VAL A 41 -11.54 4.42 -4.13
C VAL A 41 -11.55 3.69 -2.80
N ILE A 42 -11.33 2.37 -2.79
CA ILE A 42 -11.41 1.57 -1.56
C ILE A 42 -10.26 1.92 -0.62
N GLY A 43 -9.07 2.21 -1.15
CA GLY A 43 -7.90 2.63 -0.38
C GLY A 43 -8.10 3.93 0.40
N ALA A 44 -8.87 4.87 -0.15
CA ALA A 44 -9.17 6.14 0.50
C ALA A 44 -10.30 6.05 1.55
N LEU A 45 -11.16 5.02 1.50
CA LEU A 45 -12.31 4.90 2.39
C LEU A 45 -11.97 4.87 3.88
N PRO A 46 -10.97 4.09 4.37
CA PRO A 46 -10.60 4.11 5.78
C PRO A 46 -10.28 5.52 6.27
N ILE A 47 -9.52 6.30 5.50
CA ILE A 47 -9.10 7.65 5.86
C ILE A 47 -10.29 8.59 5.90
N TYR A 48 -11.12 8.57 4.86
CA TYR A 48 -12.33 9.39 4.79
C TYR A 48 -13.25 9.10 5.98
N MET A 49 -13.51 7.83 6.27
CA MET A 49 -14.37 7.43 7.38
C MET A 49 -13.75 7.77 8.74
N TYR A 50 -12.45 7.53 8.90
CA TYR A 50 -11.72 7.82 10.13
C TYR A 50 -11.82 9.30 10.51
N PHE A 51 -11.50 10.22 9.59
CA PHE A 51 -11.56 11.65 9.89
C PHE A 51 -12.98 12.19 10.07
N ASN A 52 -14.02 11.51 9.60
CA ASN A 52 -15.41 11.85 9.91
C ASN A 52 -15.91 11.24 11.24
N PHE A 53 -15.16 10.32 11.83
CA PHE A 53 -15.52 9.61 13.06
C PHE A 53 -14.73 10.09 14.28
N VAL A 54 -13.43 10.35 14.11
CA VAL A 54 -12.51 10.62 15.21
C VAL A 54 -12.81 11.95 15.92
N ASP A 55 -12.61 12.00 17.23
CA ASP A 55 -12.49 13.28 17.94
C ASP A 55 -11.21 13.97 17.46
N PHE A 56 -11.40 15.01 16.65
CA PHE A 56 -10.29 15.68 16.00
C PHE A 56 -9.41 16.48 16.96
N SER A 57 -9.97 16.97 18.07
CA SER A 57 -9.18 17.67 19.10
C SER A 57 -8.23 16.69 19.78
N TRP A 58 -8.76 15.51 20.15
CA TRP A 58 -7.93 14.42 20.68
C TRP A 58 -6.89 13.95 19.66
N TYR A 59 -7.27 13.75 18.40
CA TYR A 59 -6.34 13.35 17.34
C TYR A 59 -5.19 14.36 17.20
N THR A 60 -5.49 15.66 17.25
CA THR A 60 -4.48 16.71 17.14
C THR A 60 -3.47 16.62 18.29
N GLU A 61 -3.94 16.45 19.53
CA GLU A 61 -3.04 16.29 20.68
C GLU A 61 -2.22 14.99 20.59
N LEU A 62 -2.82 13.89 20.16
CA LEU A 62 -2.12 12.62 19.92
C LEU A 62 -0.99 12.81 18.89
N MET A 63 -1.26 13.50 17.78
CA MET A 63 -0.26 13.76 16.75
C MET A 63 0.84 14.71 17.25
N VAL A 64 0.50 15.76 18.01
CA VAL A 64 1.49 16.66 18.62
C VAL A 64 2.41 15.89 19.57
N GLN A 65 1.87 15.01 20.41
CA GLN A 65 2.68 14.19 21.30
C GLN A 65 3.57 13.21 20.53
N ALA A 66 3.05 12.59 19.46
CA ALA A 66 3.80 11.62 18.67
C ALA A 66 4.91 12.26 17.81
N MET A 67 4.71 13.47 17.30
CA MET A 67 5.63 14.12 16.34
C MET A 67 6.49 15.23 16.96
N ALA A 68 6.01 15.87 18.02
CA ALA A 68 6.60 17.07 18.61
C ALA A 68 6.70 16.98 20.16
N GLY A 69 6.54 15.78 20.73
CA GLY A 69 6.55 15.55 22.18
C GLY A 69 7.83 16.06 22.88
N ASP A 70 8.97 15.96 22.18
CA ASP A 70 10.28 16.39 22.70
C ASP A 70 10.63 17.87 22.39
N LEU A 71 9.73 18.59 21.70
CA LEU A 71 9.93 20.01 21.34
C LEU A 71 9.44 20.96 22.44
N SER A 72 9.80 22.24 22.33
CA SER A 72 9.33 23.25 23.28
C SER A 72 7.81 23.47 23.18
N PRO A 73 7.16 23.98 24.25
CA PRO A 73 5.73 24.28 24.22
C PRO A 73 5.34 25.25 23.08
N ALA A 74 6.22 26.18 22.72
CA ALA A 74 6.00 27.12 21.62
C ALA A 74 5.95 26.39 20.26
N GLU A 75 6.86 25.45 20.04
CA GLU A 75 6.90 24.64 18.81
C GLU A 75 5.72 23.68 18.73
N GLN A 76 5.35 23.03 19.85
CA GLN A 76 4.16 22.18 19.92
C GLN A 76 2.88 22.95 19.55
N ASN A 77 2.76 24.22 19.97
CA ASN A 77 1.64 25.08 19.59
C ASN A 77 1.63 25.39 18.08
N VAL A 78 2.79 25.54 17.44
CA VAL A 78 2.87 25.70 15.98
C VAL A 78 2.36 24.45 15.28
N PHE A 79 2.82 23.26 15.68
CA PHE A 79 2.33 21.99 15.13
C PHE A 79 0.82 21.83 15.29
N ARG A 80 0.30 22.14 16.49
CA ARG A 80 -1.14 22.11 16.79
C ARG A 80 -1.94 23.00 15.83
N ASN A 81 -1.48 24.23 15.62
CA ASN A 81 -2.16 25.18 14.74
C ASN A 81 -2.14 24.74 13.27
N VAL A 82 -1.03 24.15 12.81
CA VAL A 82 -0.92 23.60 11.44
C VAL A 82 -1.89 22.43 11.22
N MET A 83 -2.16 21.64 12.26
CA MET A 83 -3.04 20.47 12.19
C MET A 83 -4.49 20.77 12.61
N ALA A 84 -4.82 22.00 13.01
CA ALA A 84 -6.12 22.34 13.59
C ALA A 84 -7.31 22.22 12.60
N ASP A 85 -7.05 22.20 11.30
CA ASP A 85 -8.07 22.05 10.27
C ASP A 85 -8.32 20.56 9.95
N GLN A 86 -9.46 20.06 10.42
CA GLN A 86 -9.96 18.72 10.14
C GLN A 86 -10.20 18.46 8.66
N SER A 87 -10.79 19.43 7.95
CA SER A 87 -11.08 19.30 6.52
C SER A 87 -9.79 19.20 5.71
N GLN A 88 -8.82 20.05 6.04
CA GLN A 88 -7.49 19.99 5.41
C GLN A 88 -6.81 18.65 5.67
N SER A 89 -6.84 18.14 6.90
CA SER A 89 -6.25 16.85 7.27
C SER A 89 -6.92 15.68 6.54
N LEU A 90 -8.26 15.68 6.48
CA LEU A 90 -9.04 14.69 5.75
C LEU A 90 -8.66 14.66 4.28
N TRP A 91 -8.73 15.80 3.59
CA TRP A 91 -8.52 15.83 2.13
C TRP A 91 -7.05 15.62 1.77
N THR A 92 -6.12 16.11 2.58
CA THR A 92 -4.69 15.83 2.42
C THR A 92 -4.41 14.33 2.61
N GLY A 93 -5.04 13.68 3.59
CA GLY A 93 -4.95 12.23 3.77
C GLY A 93 -5.52 11.44 2.59
N VAL A 94 -6.74 11.79 2.14
CA VAL A 94 -7.41 11.13 1.01
C VAL A 94 -6.59 11.27 -0.27
N PHE A 95 -6.28 12.50 -0.70
CA PHE A 95 -5.53 12.71 -1.94
C PHE A 95 -4.07 12.26 -1.83
N GLY A 96 -3.46 12.45 -0.66
CA GLY A 96 -2.11 11.98 -0.37
C GLY A 96 -2.00 10.46 -0.51
N SER A 97 -2.97 9.70 -0.01
CA SER A 97 -2.97 8.24 -0.13
C SER A 97 -3.03 7.77 -1.59
N VAL A 98 -3.90 8.36 -2.40
CA VAL A 98 -4.02 8.04 -3.84
C VAL A 98 -2.76 8.46 -4.60
N PHE A 99 -2.22 9.64 -4.28
CA PHE A 99 -0.98 10.12 -4.88
C PHE A 99 0.20 9.19 -4.58
N MET A 100 0.35 8.75 -3.32
CA MET A 100 1.41 7.81 -2.95
C MET A 100 1.24 6.44 -3.62
N LEU A 101 0.00 5.98 -3.86
CA LEU A 101 -0.26 4.78 -4.66
C LEU A 101 0.19 4.94 -6.12
N LEU A 102 -0.09 6.10 -6.76
CA LEU A 102 0.38 6.38 -8.12
C LEU A 102 1.92 6.35 -8.20
N VAL A 103 2.59 7.02 -7.26
CA VAL A 103 4.06 7.12 -7.22
C VAL A 103 4.69 5.77 -6.94
N SER A 104 4.20 5.02 -5.95
CA SER A 104 4.76 3.70 -5.60
C SER A 104 4.63 2.70 -6.74
N ASN A 105 3.49 2.66 -7.43
CA ASN A 105 3.28 1.83 -8.61
C ASN A 105 4.15 2.26 -9.80
N ALA A 106 4.38 3.57 -9.98
CA ALA A 106 5.30 4.09 -11.00
C ALA A 106 6.75 3.68 -10.71
N ILE A 107 7.18 3.75 -9.46
CA ILE A 107 8.52 3.30 -9.04
C ILE A 107 8.66 1.79 -9.23
N MET A 108 7.65 0.99 -8.85
CA MET A 108 7.65 -0.45 -9.09
C MET A 108 7.73 -0.77 -10.59
N ALA A 109 6.96 -0.08 -11.42
CA ALA A 109 7.01 -0.24 -12.87
C ALA A 109 8.38 0.09 -13.45
N LEU A 110 9.02 1.16 -12.97
CA LEU A 110 10.37 1.54 -13.37
C LEU A 110 11.37 0.45 -12.97
N TYR A 111 11.29 -0.03 -11.72
CA TYR A 111 12.12 -1.12 -11.23
C TYR A 111 12.00 -2.37 -12.11
N LEU A 112 10.77 -2.84 -12.34
CA LEU A 112 10.51 -4.02 -13.18
C LEU A 112 11.02 -3.82 -14.60
N ASN A 113 10.71 -2.68 -15.23
CA ASN A 113 11.19 -2.34 -16.58
C ASN A 113 12.72 -2.32 -16.71
N ILE A 114 13.46 -2.07 -15.63
CA ILE A 114 14.93 -2.12 -15.65
C ILE A 114 15.41 -3.56 -15.48
N VAL A 115 14.93 -4.27 -14.45
CA VAL A 115 15.46 -5.59 -14.08
C VAL A 115 15.05 -6.70 -15.05
N THR A 116 13.93 -6.55 -15.75
CA THR A 116 13.48 -7.52 -16.75
C THR A 116 14.18 -7.39 -18.09
N LYS A 117 14.93 -6.30 -18.34
CA LYS A 117 15.83 -6.20 -19.52
C LYS A 117 16.94 -7.26 -19.54
N ALA A 118 17.18 -7.92 -18.41
CA ALA A 118 18.06 -9.08 -18.37
C ALA A 118 17.46 -10.32 -19.05
N ASP A 119 16.21 -10.26 -19.49
CA ASP A 119 15.56 -11.22 -20.40
C ASP A 119 15.43 -10.57 -21.78
N GLU A 120 16.20 -11.06 -22.75
CA GLU A 120 16.20 -10.53 -24.12
C GLU A 120 14.86 -10.72 -24.84
N GLU A 121 14.03 -11.64 -24.36
CA GLU A 121 12.72 -11.94 -24.93
C GLU A 121 11.56 -11.19 -24.27
N CYS A 122 11.84 -10.42 -23.21
CA CYS A 122 10.84 -9.59 -22.55
C CYS A 122 10.45 -8.41 -23.45
N VAL A 123 9.21 -8.43 -23.95
CA VAL A 123 8.66 -7.39 -24.84
C VAL A 123 7.97 -6.25 -24.10
N GLN A 124 7.74 -6.41 -22.79
CA GLN A 124 6.97 -5.49 -21.96
C GLN A 124 7.74 -4.22 -21.66
N GLY A 125 7.13 -3.07 -21.94
CA GLY A 125 7.64 -1.75 -21.63
C GLY A 125 7.17 -1.22 -20.28
N TYR A 126 7.60 0.00 -19.94
CA TYR A 126 7.24 0.67 -18.69
C TYR A 126 5.72 0.73 -18.43
N THR A 127 4.93 1.04 -19.46
CA THR A 127 3.47 1.16 -19.32
C THR A 127 2.80 -0.18 -19.03
N ASP A 128 3.35 -1.28 -19.54
CA ASP A 128 2.87 -2.63 -19.26
C ASP A 128 3.15 -2.98 -17.80
N TRP A 129 4.37 -2.69 -17.32
CA TRP A 129 4.73 -2.87 -15.91
C TRP A 129 3.97 -1.95 -14.96
N TYR A 130 3.57 -0.75 -15.42
CA TYR A 130 2.68 0.12 -14.66
C TYR A 130 1.28 -0.46 -14.59
N GLY A 131 0.73 -0.96 -15.70
CA GLY A 131 -0.53 -1.69 -15.70
C GLY A 131 -0.50 -2.93 -14.80
N PHE A 132 0.60 -3.67 -14.83
CA PHE A 132 0.88 -4.84 -14.00
C PHE A 132 0.89 -4.51 -12.50
N SER A 133 1.52 -3.39 -12.11
CA SER A 133 1.65 -2.98 -10.72
C SER A 133 0.29 -2.80 -10.02
N TRP A 134 -0.74 -2.38 -10.75
CA TRP A 134 -2.12 -2.30 -10.24
C TRP A 134 -2.73 -3.68 -9.99
N TRP A 135 -2.44 -4.68 -10.82
CA TRP A 135 -2.94 -6.04 -10.64
C TRP A 135 -2.32 -6.72 -9.42
N VAL A 136 -1.00 -6.63 -9.26
CA VAL A 136 -0.33 -7.21 -8.09
C VAL A 136 -0.70 -6.50 -6.79
N SER A 137 -1.18 -5.25 -6.86
CA SER A 137 -1.64 -4.45 -5.71
C SER A 137 -3.07 -4.76 -5.26
N ILE A 138 -3.83 -5.60 -5.96
CA ILE A 138 -5.21 -5.98 -5.58
C ILE A 138 -5.36 -6.44 -4.12
N PRO A 139 -4.43 -7.21 -3.52
CA PRO A 139 -4.51 -7.60 -2.11
C PRO A 139 -4.67 -6.43 -1.12
N VAL A 140 -4.23 -5.21 -1.46
CA VAL A 140 -4.41 -4.01 -0.63
C VAL A 140 -5.88 -3.73 -0.32
N ILE A 141 -6.80 -4.06 -1.25
CA ILE A 141 -8.24 -3.92 -1.06
C ILE A 141 -8.71 -4.64 0.22
N VAL A 142 -8.16 -5.83 0.50
CA VAL A 142 -8.51 -6.60 1.70
C VAL A 142 -8.16 -5.82 2.96
N SER A 143 -6.95 -5.24 3.03
CA SER A 143 -6.57 -4.42 4.17
C SER A 143 -7.42 -3.17 4.32
N SER A 144 -7.79 -2.51 3.23
CA SER A 144 -8.64 -1.32 3.27
C SER A 144 -10.06 -1.65 3.75
N VAL A 145 -10.64 -2.77 3.31
CA VAL A 145 -11.93 -3.24 3.83
C VAL A 145 -11.84 -3.53 5.33
N MET A 146 -10.76 -4.16 5.81
CA MET A 146 -10.54 -4.35 7.24
C MET A 146 -10.45 -3.01 7.99
N GLY A 147 -9.74 -2.01 7.45
CA GLY A 147 -9.66 -0.68 8.05
C GLY A 147 -11.03 0.01 8.16
N VAL A 148 -11.86 -0.11 7.11
CA VAL A 148 -13.25 0.35 7.13
C VAL A 148 -14.04 -0.35 8.24
N LEU A 149 -13.92 -1.68 8.35
CA LEU A 149 -14.61 -2.45 9.39
C LEU A 149 -14.20 -2.02 10.79
N VAL A 150 -12.91 -1.77 11.03
CA VAL A 150 -12.40 -1.29 12.33
C VAL A 150 -13.04 0.05 12.71
N VAL A 151 -13.12 1.00 11.77
CA VAL A 151 -13.79 2.29 12.02
C VAL A 151 -15.29 2.11 12.26
N LEU A 152 -15.96 1.24 11.50
CA LEU A 152 -17.41 0.99 11.64
C LEU A 152 -17.82 0.38 12.98
N VAL A 153 -16.97 -0.47 13.57
CA VAL A 153 -17.27 -1.16 14.83
C VAL A 153 -16.72 -0.42 16.05
N ALA A 154 -15.92 0.62 15.86
CA ALA A 154 -15.37 1.43 16.94
C ALA A 154 -16.49 2.06 17.77
N GLN A 155 -16.37 1.94 19.09
CA GLN A 155 -17.35 2.49 20.05
C GLN A 155 -16.88 3.83 20.64
N ASP A 156 -15.59 4.14 20.53
CA ASP A 156 -14.95 5.34 21.04
C ASP A 156 -14.39 6.16 19.87
N THR A 157 -14.64 7.46 19.88
CA THR A 157 -14.13 8.41 18.88
C THR A 157 -12.65 8.72 19.07
N GLN A 158 -12.02 8.28 20.15
CA GLN A 158 -10.57 8.32 20.38
C GLN A 158 -9.85 7.11 19.78
N LEU A 159 -10.06 6.88 18.48
CA LEU A 159 -9.49 5.76 17.75
C LEU A 159 -8.09 6.09 17.20
N SER A 160 -7.08 5.27 17.50
CA SER A 160 -5.72 5.48 16.97
C SER A 160 -5.68 5.44 15.43
N PRO A 161 -4.93 6.33 14.75
CA PRO A 161 -4.75 6.30 13.29
C PRO A 161 -4.17 4.99 12.75
N VAL A 162 -3.38 4.28 13.56
CA VAL A 162 -2.80 2.95 13.24
C VAL A 162 -3.90 1.94 12.89
N SER A 163 -5.10 2.13 13.45
CA SER A 163 -6.29 1.28 13.24
C SER A 163 -6.82 1.31 11.81
N MET A 164 -6.48 2.31 11.00
CA MET A 164 -6.84 2.35 9.57
C MET A 164 -6.09 1.31 8.73
N ALA A 165 -5.03 0.72 9.28
CA ALA A 165 -4.17 -0.26 8.63
C ALA A 165 -4.01 -1.54 9.49
N PRO A 166 -5.08 -2.31 9.70
CA PRO A 166 -5.08 -3.41 10.68
C PRO A 166 -4.22 -4.61 10.30
N THR A 167 -3.72 -4.67 9.06
CA THR A 167 -2.76 -5.69 8.60
C THR A 167 -1.30 -5.27 8.83
N SER A 168 -1.06 -4.06 9.32
CA SER A 168 0.29 -3.58 9.64
C SER A 168 0.81 -4.22 10.92
N PHE A 169 2.12 -4.37 11.02
CA PHE A 169 2.77 -4.84 12.24
C PHE A 169 2.57 -3.85 13.39
N ALA A 170 2.47 -2.55 13.11
CA ALA A 170 2.16 -1.55 14.12
C ALA A 170 0.82 -1.84 14.80
N PHE A 171 -0.21 -2.18 14.03
CA PHE A 171 -1.51 -2.56 14.59
C PHE A 171 -1.46 -3.91 15.32
N ILE A 172 -0.92 -4.94 14.66
CA ILE A 172 -0.91 -6.31 15.17
C ILE A 172 -0.15 -6.44 16.50
N PHE A 173 0.99 -5.74 16.61
CA PHE A 173 1.82 -5.75 17.81
C PHE A 173 1.56 -4.56 18.73
N SER A 174 0.54 -3.75 18.45
CA SER A 174 0.17 -2.58 19.27
C SER A 174 1.35 -1.64 19.53
N VAL A 175 2.13 -1.34 18.49
CA VAL A 175 3.29 -0.46 18.58
C VAL A 175 2.83 0.98 18.79
N GLU A 176 3.31 1.60 19.85
CA GLU A 176 2.98 2.99 20.19
C GLU A 176 3.49 3.98 19.11
N MET A 177 2.75 5.05 18.87
CA MET A 177 3.05 6.02 17.81
C MET A 177 4.31 6.87 18.07
N ASN A 178 4.71 7.02 19.33
CA ASN A 178 5.95 7.69 19.74
C ASN A 178 7.19 6.77 19.65
N SER A 179 7.03 5.49 19.32
CA SER A 179 8.15 4.57 19.13
C SER A 179 8.95 4.91 17.88
N SER A 180 10.28 4.85 17.97
CA SER A 180 11.17 4.97 16.80
C SER A 180 10.90 3.91 15.72
N TRP A 181 10.29 2.79 16.10
CA TRP A 181 9.91 1.71 15.20
C TRP A 181 8.52 1.88 14.57
N ALA A 182 7.70 2.82 15.05
CA ALA A 182 6.30 2.94 14.68
C ALA A 182 6.10 3.03 13.16
N SER A 183 6.84 3.90 12.49
CA SER A 183 6.71 4.09 11.03
C SER A 183 7.13 2.86 10.23
N LEU A 184 8.20 2.16 10.63
CA LEU A 184 8.61 0.92 9.97
C LEU A 184 7.58 -0.19 10.18
N MET A 185 7.09 -0.37 11.41
CA MET A 185 6.07 -1.36 11.74
C MET A 185 4.73 -1.03 11.05
N GLN A 186 4.45 0.24 10.79
CA GLN A 186 3.29 0.67 10.02
C GLN A 186 3.42 0.32 8.53
N ALA A 187 4.64 0.36 7.99
CA ALA A 187 4.94 0.04 6.59
C ALA A 187 4.99 -1.47 6.29
N ILE A 188 5.34 -2.30 7.28
CA ILE A 188 5.33 -3.76 7.14
C ILE A 188 3.89 -4.24 7.30
N ARG A 189 3.28 -4.72 6.21
CA ARG A 189 1.87 -5.16 6.18
C ARG A 189 1.75 -6.57 5.63
N LEU A 190 0.83 -7.37 6.18
CA LEU A 190 0.69 -8.78 5.81
C LEU A 190 0.39 -9.01 4.32
N GLU A 191 -0.39 -8.12 3.70
CA GLU A 191 -0.72 -8.21 2.28
C GLU A 191 0.49 -8.01 1.37
N SER A 192 1.58 -7.41 1.84
CA SER A 192 2.81 -7.25 1.05
C SER A 192 3.40 -8.60 0.63
N LEU A 193 3.27 -9.65 1.46
CA LEU A 193 3.70 -11.00 1.11
C LEU A 193 2.91 -11.54 -0.09
N TRP A 194 1.62 -11.18 -0.15
CA TRP A 194 0.75 -11.54 -1.28
C TRP A 194 1.15 -10.77 -2.53
N VAL A 195 1.43 -9.48 -2.41
CA VAL A 195 1.93 -8.65 -3.52
C VAL A 195 3.25 -9.20 -4.07
N MET A 196 4.20 -9.58 -3.20
CA MET A 196 5.46 -10.21 -3.59
C MET A 196 5.22 -11.52 -4.34
N TYR A 197 4.33 -12.37 -3.83
CA TYR A 197 3.96 -13.62 -4.50
C TYR A 197 3.34 -13.36 -5.90
N LEU A 198 2.35 -12.48 -6.00
CA LEU A 198 1.70 -12.15 -7.27
C LEU A 198 2.68 -11.53 -8.27
N THR A 199 3.61 -10.70 -7.79
CA THR A 199 4.69 -10.15 -8.61
C THR A 199 5.58 -11.25 -9.17
N ALA A 200 6.00 -12.21 -8.34
CA ALA A 200 6.79 -13.35 -8.81
C ALA A 200 6.03 -14.22 -9.83
N VAL A 201 4.75 -14.51 -9.58
CA VAL A 201 3.89 -15.28 -10.50
C VAL A 201 3.75 -14.54 -11.83
N GLY A 202 3.42 -13.26 -11.79
CA GLY A 202 3.26 -12.46 -12.99
C GLY A 202 4.56 -12.35 -13.81
N LEU A 203 5.70 -12.17 -13.14
CA LEU A 203 7.02 -12.23 -13.78
C LEU A 203 7.27 -13.57 -14.49
N THR A 204 6.89 -14.71 -13.89
CA THR A 204 7.02 -16.02 -14.56
C THR A 204 6.11 -16.20 -15.77
N GLN A 205 5.04 -15.42 -15.88
CA GLN A 205 4.15 -15.45 -17.04
C GLN A 205 4.63 -14.51 -18.15
N TRP A 206 5.23 -13.37 -17.80
CA TRP A 206 5.59 -12.32 -18.75
C TRP A 206 7.05 -12.38 -19.21
N THR A 207 7.90 -13.14 -18.51
CA THR A 207 9.33 -13.25 -18.80
C THR A 207 9.77 -14.72 -18.85
N ARG A 208 10.92 -14.98 -19.48
CA ARG A 208 11.62 -16.28 -19.49
C ARG A 208 12.66 -16.43 -18.39
N LEU A 209 12.64 -15.54 -17.39
CA LEU A 209 13.57 -15.61 -16.27
C LEU A 209 13.36 -16.90 -15.45
N PRO A 210 14.43 -17.50 -14.92
CA PRO A 210 14.30 -18.65 -14.02
C PRO A 210 13.45 -18.29 -12.79
N VAL A 211 12.60 -19.20 -12.34
CA VAL A 211 11.67 -18.99 -11.20
C VAL A 211 12.38 -18.43 -9.96
N LYS A 212 13.56 -18.93 -9.62
CA LYS A 212 14.33 -18.40 -8.48
C LYS A 212 14.61 -16.89 -8.62
N LYS A 213 14.91 -16.41 -9.83
CA LYS A 213 15.21 -15.01 -10.11
C LYS A 213 13.95 -14.14 -10.03
N THR A 214 12.78 -14.63 -10.45
CA THR A 214 11.53 -13.86 -10.36
C THR A 214 11.13 -13.60 -8.90
N TYR A 215 11.30 -14.58 -8.01
CA TYR A 215 11.08 -14.39 -6.57
C TYR A 215 12.07 -13.39 -5.96
N ILE A 216 13.36 -13.48 -6.32
CA ILE A 216 14.36 -12.51 -5.85
C ILE A 216 13.97 -11.09 -6.28
N ILE A 217 13.59 -10.90 -7.54
CA ILE A 217 13.14 -9.60 -8.07
C ILE A 217 11.90 -9.10 -7.31
N ALA A 218 10.92 -9.97 -7.09
CA ALA A 218 9.68 -9.58 -6.42
C ALA A 218 9.89 -9.18 -4.94
N ILE A 219 10.81 -9.85 -4.24
CA ILE A 219 11.03 -9.66 -2.79
C ILE A 219 12.03 -8.54 -2.52
N ALA A 220 13.04 -8.35 -3.39
CA ALA A 220 14.16 -7.45 -3.13
C ALA A 220 13.76 -6.01 -2.77
N PRO A 221 12.80 -5.34 -3.45
CA PRO A 221 12.43 -3.97 -3.11
C PRO A 221 11.95 -3.82 -1.65
N TYR A 222 11.14 -4.76 -1.18
CA TYR A 222 10.59 -4.74 0.17
C TYR A 222 11.67 -4.96 1.21
N LEU A 223 12.50 -6.00 1.05
CA LEU A 223 13.58 -6.29 2.01
C LEU A 223 14.63 -5.19 2.03
N LEU A 224 14.97 -4.60 0.88
CA LEU A 224 15.92 -3.49 0.83
C LEU A 224 15.40 -2.27 1.60
N ILE A 225 14.13 -1.89 1.40
CA ILE A 225 13.52 -0.77 2.10
C ILE A 225 13.44 -1.05 3.60
N TRP A 226 12.88 -2.20 4.00
CA TRP A 226 12.67 -2.52 5.42
C TRP A 226 13.98 -2.72 6.18
N ALA A 227 14.95 -3.43 5.59
CA ALA A 227 16.24 -3.65 6.24
C ALA A 227 17.05 -2.36 6.35
N SER A 228 17.07 -1.52 5.31
CA SER A 228 17.76 -0.23 5.36
C SER A 228 17.14 0.67 6.43
N TRP A 229 15.80 0.73 6.49
CA TRP A 229 15.11 1.50 7.52
C TRP A 229 15.39 0.95 8.93
N ALA A 230 15.33 -0.36 9.13
CA ALA A 230 15.66 -0.97 10.42
C ALA A 230 17.11 -0.65 10.84
N LEU A 231 18.06 -0.66 9.90
CA LEU A 231 19.45 -0.26 10.18
C LEU A 231 19.54 1.22 10.59
N PHE A 232 18.83 2.13 9.93
CA PHE A 232 18.78 3.55 10.33
C PHE A 232 18.16 3.78 11.71
N ILE A 233 17.29 2.90 12.19
CA ILE A 233 16.70 3.01 13.54
C ILE A 233 17.69 2.54 14.62
N VAL A 234 18.52 1.54 14.30
CA VAL A 234 19.44 0.91 15.28
C VAL A 234 20.80 1.60 15.36
N LEU A 235 21.23 2.26 14.27
CA LEU A 235 22.48 3.03 14.19
C LEU A 235 22.33 4.45 14.74
#